data_AF-A0A7V6W3J2-F1
#
_entry.id   AF-A0A7V6W3J2-F1
#
_cell.length_a   1.000
_cell.length_b   1.000
_cell.length_c   1.000
_cell.angle_alpha   90.00
_cell.angle_beta   90.00
_cell.angle_gamma   90.00
#
_symmetry.space_group_name_H-M   'P 1'
#
loop_
_entity.id
_entity.type
_entity.pdbx_description
1 polymer ?
#
loop_
_entity_poly.entity_id
_entity_poly.type
_entity_poly.pdbx_seq_one_letter_code
_entity_poly.pdbx_strand_id
1 'polypeptide(L)'
;MNDKKITIITIVSMMVSLLLITIGLSFAYFTANITNTENSTTINVTGGVMTIHYDSTSQEINAQDIRPDNNPFGTKTFTLTGTNTTSNNMEYHILLIVEENTFTDGALK
;
A
#
# COMPACT_ATOMS: atom_id res chain seq x y z
N MET A 1 -54.69 -8.52 -18.76
CA MET A 1 -53.44 -9.10 -19.33
C MET A 1 -52.23 -8.16 -19.20
N ASN A 2 -52.43 -6.84 -19.08
CA ASN A 2 -51.33 -5.87 -18.87
C ASN A 2 -50.74 -5.91 -17.46
N ASP A 3 -51.55 -5.97 -16.40
CA ASP A 3 -51.02 -5.90 -15.02
C ASP A 3 -50.09 -7.05 -14.69
N LYS A 4 -50.45 -8.28 -15.08
CA LYS A 4 -49.61 -9.47 -14.88
C LYS A 4 -48.28 -9.36 -15.63
N LYS A 5 -48.27 -8.75 -16.82
CA LYS A 5 -47.03 -8.49 -17.59
C LYS A 5 -46.19 -7.40 -16.93
N ILE A 6 -46.82 -6.32 -16.44
CA ILE A 6 -46.14 -5.24 -15.71
C ILE A 6 -45.53 -5.80 -14.42
N THR A 7 -46.27 -6.59 -13.63
CA THR A 7 -45.76 -7.26 -12.42
C THR A 7 -44.56 -8.16 -12.73
N ILE A 8 -44.61 -8.94 -13.81
CA ILE A 8 -43.48 -9.78 -14.23
C ILE A 8 -42.27 -8.93 -14.62
N ILE A 9 -42.47 -7.87 -15.40
CA ILE A 9 -41.39 -6.95 -15.80
C ILE A 9 -40.76 -6.29 -14.57
N THR A 10 -41.56 -5.85 -13.61
CA THR A 10 -41.06 -5.24 -12.36
C THR A 10 -40.26 -6.25 -11.53
N ILE A 11 -40.70 -7.50 -11.41
CA ILE A 11 -39.97 -8.54 -10.69
C ILE A 11 -38.63 -8.83 -11.38
N VAL A 12 -38.62 -8.95 -12.70
CA VAL A 12 -37.40 -9.18 -13.48
C VAL A 12 -36.44 -8.01 -13.35
N SER A 13 -36.92 -6.76 -13.45
CA SER A 13 -36.07 -5.58 -13.28
C SER A 13 -35.46 -5.51 -11.88
N MET A 14 -36.22 -5.90 -10.86
CA MET A 14 -35.75 -5.94 -9.47
C MET A 14 -34.72 -7.05 -9.23
N MET A 15 -34.87 -8.21 -9.88
CA MET A 15 -33.85 -9.26 -9.87
C MET A 15 -32.55 -8.80 -10.54
N VAL A 16 -32.67 -8.16 -11.71
CA VAL A 16 -31.50 -7.67 -12.46
C VAL A 16 -30.77 -6.58 -11.68
N SER A 17 -31.49 -5.65 -11.04
CA SER A 17 -30.86 -4.62 -10.21
C SER A 17 -30.15 -5.23 -9.01
N LEU A 18 -30.73 -6.23 -8.35
CA LEU A 18 -30.09 -6.93 -7.22
C LEU A 18 -28.82 -7.66 -7.65
N LEU A 19 -28.84 -8.31 -8.82
CA LEU A 19 -27.66 -8.95 -9.41
C LEU A 19 -26.54 -7.94 -9.67
N LEU A 20 -26.86 -6.78 -10.28
CA LEU A 20 -25.87 -5.75 -10.57
C LEU A 20 -25.25 -5.17 -9.29
N ILE A 21 -26.07 -4.93 -8.26
CA ILE A 21 -25.61 -4.43 -6.96
C ILE A 21 -24.66 -5.45 -6.30
N THR A 22 -25.03 -6.72 -6.27
CA THR A 22 -24.20 -7.77 -5.63
C THR A 22 -22.87 -7.97 -6.35
N ILE A 23 -22.84 -7.89 -7.68
CA ILE A 23 -21.60 -7.89 -8.47
C ILE A 23 -20.74 -6.66 -8.14
N GLY A 24 -21.34 -5.47 -8.11
CA GLY A 24 -20.64 -4.22 -7.80
C GLY A 24 -20.06 -4.20 -6.38
N LEU A 25 -20.82 -4.68 -5.39
CA LEU A 25 -20.35 -4.84 -4.01
C LEU A 25 -19.22 -5.87 -3.90
N SER A 26 -19.32 -6.99 -4.63
CA SER A 26 -18.26 -8.00 -4.66
C SER A 26 -16.97 -7.42 -5.25
N PHE A 27 -17.06 -6.70 -6.37
CA PHE A 27 -15.90 -6.05 -6.99
C PHE A 27 -15.27 -5.01 -6.06
N ALA A 28 -16.08 -4.18 -5.39
CA ALA A 28 -15.58 -3.20 -4.42
C ALA A 28 -14.90 -3.86 -3.21
N TYR A 29 -15.42 -4.99 -2.74
CA TYR A 29 -14.83 -5.74 -1.62
C TYR A 29 -13.49 -6.39 -1.96
N PHE A 30 -13.32 -6.90 -3.19
CA PHE A 30 -12.06 -7.49 -3.65
C PHE A 30 -11.05 -6.49 -4.20
N THR A 31 -11.45 -5.23 -4.42
CA THR A 31 -10.51 -4.17 -4.79
C THR A 31 -9.62 -3.87 -3.59
N ALA A 32 -8.33 -4.21 -3.70
CA ALA A 32 -7.36 -3.98 -2.65
C ALA A 32 -7.23 -2.47 -2.38
N ASN A 33 -7.70 -2.03 -1.21
CA ASN A 33 -7.52 -0.66 -0.76
C ASN A 33 -6.33 -0.61 0.19
N ILE A 34 -5.39 0.30 -0.10
CA ILE A 34 -4.36 0.69 0.87
C ILE A 34 -5.07 1.46 1.98
N THR A 35 -5.10 0.90 3.18
CA THR A 35 -5.86 1.44 4.32
C THR A 35 -5.05 2.39 5.21
N ASN A 36 -3.72 2.43 5.03
CA ASN A 36 -2.82 3.31 5.77
C ASN A 36 -2.09 4.29 4.84
N THR A 37 -1.88 5.51 5.32
CA THR A 37 -1.11 6.56 4.63
C THR A 37 0.39 6.24 4.57
N GLU A 38 1.08 6.72 3.53
CA GLU A 38 2.52 6.48 3.25
C GLU A 38 3.47 6.88 4.39
N ASN A 39 3.05 7.79 5.28
CA ASN A 39 3.86 8.21 6.44
C ASN A 39 3.90 7.16 7.56
N SER A 40 3.14 6.07 7.44
CA SER A 40 3.16 4.96 8.39
C SER A 40 4.15 3.88 7.93
N THR A 41 4.89 3.32 8.87
CA THR A 41 5.80 2.19 8.58
C THR A 41 5.06 0.89 8.30
N THR A 42 3.72 0.88 8.40
CA THR A 42 2.90 -0.30 8.11
C THR A 42 1.84 0.04 7.08
N ILE A 43 1.89 -0.67 5.94
CA ILE A 43 0.92 -0.60 4.86
C ILE A 43 0.02 -1.83 4.96
N ASN A 44 -1.26 -1.59 5.20
CA ASN A 44 -2.28 -2.63 5.26
C ASN A 44 -3.09 -2.63 3.96
N VAL A 45 -3.12 -3.75 3.25
CA VAL A 45 -3.92 -3.97 2.05
C VAL A 45 -4.90 -5.11 2.25
N THR A 46 -6.02 -5.09 1.52
CA THR A 46 -7.01 -6.18 1.55
C THR A 46 -6.37 -7.48 1.00
N GLY A 47 -5.82 -8.32 1.89
CA GLY A 47 -5.13 -9.57 1.54
C GLY A 47 -3.68 -9.69 2.04
N GLY A 48 -3.13 -8.65 2.66
CA GLY A 48 -1.76 -8.70 3.17
C GLY A 48 -1.36 -7.50 4.02
N VAL A 49 -0.33 -7.69 4.83
CA VAL A 49 0.26 -6.64 5.66
C VAL A 49 1.73 -6.52 5.30
N MET A 50 2.18 -5.30 5.02
CA MET A 50 3.57 -4.95 4.79
C MET A 50 4.03 -4.03 5.92
N THR A 51 5.08 -4.43 6.63
CA THR A 51 5.64 -3.66 7.75
C THR A 51 7.12 -3.40 7.51
N ILE A 52 7.48 -2.12 7.55
CA ILE A 52 8.86 -1.64 7.64
C ILE A 52 9.19 -1.49 9.12
N HIS A 53 10.19 -2.24 9.56
CA HIS A 53 10.80 -2.08 10.88
C HIS A 53 12.14 -1.38 10.72
N TYR A 54 12.42 -0.41 11.59
CA TYR A 54 13.73 0.20 11.69
C TYR A 54 14.36 -0.26 12.99
N ASP A 55 15.60 -0.75 12.95
CA ASP A 55 16.33 -1.27 14.13
C ASP A 55 16.76 -0.16 15.12
N SER A 56 16.27 1.07 14.93
CA SER A 56 16.61 2.26 15.69
C SER A 56 15.37 2.85 16.37
N THR A 57 15.57 3.52 17.50
CA THR A 57 14.50 4.21 18.25
C THR A 57 13.84 5.36 17.49
N SER A 58 14.49 5.92 16.47
CA SER A 58 13.93 6.96 15.58
C SER A 58 13.95 6.51 14.11
N GLN A 59 13.09 7.11 13.28
CA GLN A 59 13.10 6.91 11.82
C GLN A 59 14.24 7.67 11.13
N GLU A 60 14.83 8.66 11.80
CA GLU A 60 15.83 9.57 11.26
C GLU A 60 17.25 9.20 11.68
N ILE A 61 18.23 9.42 10.81
CA ILE A 61 19.63 9.59 11.22
C ILE A 61 19.80 11.07 11.58
N ASN A 62 19.91 11.37 12.88
CA ASN A 62 20.21 12.72 13.33
C ASN A 62 21.71 12.95 13.28
N ALA A 63 22.12 13.90 12.43
CA ALA A 63 23.51 14.21 12.21
C ALA A 63 23.91 15.53 12.87
N GLN A 64 24.86 15.48 13.82
CA GLN A 64 25.50 16.68 14.36
C GLN A 64 27.00 16.56 14.16
N ASP A 65 27.63 17.68 13.81
CA ASP A 65 29.10 17.80 13.64
C ASP A 65 29.73 16.75 12.71
N ILE A 66 29.10 16.47 11.56
CA ILE A 66 29.65 15.57 10.53
C ILE A 66 31.05 16.06 10.11
N ARG A 67 32.03 15.16 10.10
CA ARG A 67 33.37 15.40 9.57
C ARG A 67 33.77 14.28 8.61
N PRO A 68 34.70 14.53 7.68
CA PRO A 68 35.25 13.47 6.83
C PRO A 68 35.87 12.35 7.68
N ASP A 69 35.42 11.12 7.46
CA ASP A 69 35.95 9.91 8.09
C ASP A 69 35.93 8.79 7.03
N ASN A 70 36.74 7.75 7.23
CA ASN A 70 36.70 6.55 6.40
C ASN A 70 35.49 5.67 6.73
N ASN A 71 34.87 5.85 7.90
CA ASN A 71 33.66 5.13 8.31
C ASN A 71 32.39 5.88 7.87
N PRO A 72 31.30 5.16 7.56
CA PRO A 72 30.01 5.78 7.29
C PRO A 72 29.57 6.66 8.46
N PHE A 73 29.09 7.86 8.14
CA PHE A 73 28.59 8.81 9.14
C PHE A 73 27.47 8.21 10.01
N GLY A 74 26.58 7.44 9.39
CA GLY A 74 25.53 6.69 10.04
C GLY A 74 25.09 5.53 9.17
N THR A 75 24.73 4.41 9.80
CA THR A 75 24.13 3.26 9.12
C THR A 75 22.75 3.01 9.71
N LYS A 76 21.75 2.81 8.85
CA LYS A 76 20.41 2.45 9.29
C LYS A 76 19.96 1.20 8.56
N THR A 77 19.72 0.16 9.33
CA THR A 77 19.13 -1.07 8.84
C THR A 77 17.62 -0.96 8.99
N PHE A 78 16.91 -1.31 7.92
CA PHE A 78 15.48 -1.54 7.97
C PHE A 78 15.19 -2.95 7.49
N THR A 79 14.16 -3.55 8.07
CA THR A 79 13.64 -4.85 7.69
C THR A 79 12.25 -4.65 7.11
N LEU A 80 12.02 -5.18 5.91
CA LEU A 80 10.68 -5.24 5.31
C LEU A 80 10.11 -6.65 5.50
N THR A 81 8.99 -6.74 6.19
CA THR A 81 8.26 -8.00 6.40
C THR A 81 6.91 -7.92 5.69
N GLY A 82 6.67 -8.83 4.75
CA GLY A 82 5.39 -8.99 4.08
C GLY A 82 4.67 -10.27 4.52
N THR A 83 3.41 -10.14 4.92
CA THR A 83 2.52 -11.29 5.15
C THR A 83 1.43 -11.29 4.07
N ASN A 84 1.28 -12.41 3.37
CA ASN A 84 0.26 -12.60 2.35
C ASN A 84 -0.72 -13.67 2.81
N THR A 85 -2.01 -13.32 2.92
CA THR A 85 -3.08 -14.24 3.33
C THR A 85 -3.83 -14.84 2.14
N THR A 86 -3.34 -14.61 0.92
CA THR A 86 -3.91 -15.10 -0.34
C THR A 86 -3.01 -16.14 -0.99
N SER A 87 -3.53 -16.86 -1.99
CA SER A 87 -2.78 -17.83 -2.79
C SER A 87 -1.98 -17.23 -3.95
N ASN A 88 -2.16 -15.93 -4.23
CA ASN A 88 -1.50 -15.25 -5.34
C ASN A 88 -0.23 -14.56 -4.86
N ASN A 89 0.76 -14.40 -5.74
CA ASN A 89 1.97 -13.65 -5.39
C ASN A 89 1.64 -12.16 -5.17
N MET A 90 2.17 -11.59 -4.08
CA MET A 90 2.16 -10.16 -3.82
C MET A 90 3.57 -9.61 -4.11
N GLU A 91 3.76 -9.08 -5.31
CA GLU A 91 5.01 -8.43 -5.71
C GLU A 91 5.10 -7.03 -5.09
N TYR A 92 6.31 -6.61 -4.73
CA TYR A 92 6.57 -5.28 -4.19
C TYR A 92 7.85 -4.70 -4.78
N HIS A 93 7.89 -3.37 -4.84
CA HIS A 93 9.06 -2.59 -5.27
C HIS A 93 9.48 -1.66 -4.13
N ILE A 94 10.78 -1.58 -3.88
CA ILE A 94 11.37 -0.62 -2.95
C ILE A 94 12.09 0.44 -3.79
N LEU A 95 11.74 1.70 -3.59
CA LEU A 95 12.45 2.84 -4.18
C LEU A 95 13.07 3.66 -3.06
N LEU A 96 14.36 3.97 -3.20
CA LEU A 96 15.02 4.97 -2.36
C LEU A 96 15.09 6.27 -3.17
N ILE A 97 14.33 7.28 -2.72
CA ILE A 97 14.28 8.59 -3.38
C ILE A 97 15.06 9.58 -2.50
N VAL A 98 16.03 10.26 -3.10
CA VAL A 98 16.75 11.37 -2.46
C VAL A 98 16.13 12.66 -2.98
N GLU A 99 15.33 13.34 -2.15
CA GLU A 99 14.61 14.55 -2.54
C GLU A 99 15.55 15.74 -2.74
N GLU A 100 16.54 15.88 -1.85
CA GLU A 100 17.55 16.93 -1.93
C GLU A 100 18.92 16.35 -1.62
N ASN A 101 19.90 16.70 -2.45
CA ASN A 101 21.30 16.39 -2.23
C ASN A 101 22.10 17.69 -2.35
N THR A 102 22.66 18.13 -1.24
CA THR A 102 23.48 19.35 -1.17
C THR A 102 24.98 19.07 -1.28
N PHE A 103 25.38 17.81 -1.47
CA PHE A 103 26.78 17.47 -1.74
C PHE A 103 27.21 18.01 -3.10
N THR A 104 28.44 18.51 -3.16
CA THR A 104 29.06 18.93 -4.41
C THR A 104 29.20 17.75 -5.38
N ASP A 105 29.14 18.04 -6.68
CA ASP A 105 29.30 17.03 -7.72
C ASP A 105 30.56 16.16 -7.51
N GLY A 106 30.40 14.84 -7.62
CA GLY A 106 31.47 13.86 -7.37
C GLY A 106 31.87 13.62 -5.90
N ALA A 107 31.20 14.25 -4.92
CA ALA A 107 31.47 14.02 -3.50
C ALA A 107 30.86 12.70 -2.97
N LEU A 108 29.81 12.20 -3.61
CA LEU A 108 29.31 10.85 -3.41
C LEU A 108 29.94 9.96 -4.48
N LYS A 109 30.77 9.00 -4.06
CA LYS A 109 31.40 8.00 -4.92
C LYS A 109 30.91 6.60 -4.58
#